data_AF-A0A9P1CM14-F1
#
_entry.id   AF-A0A9P1CM14-F1
#
_cell.length_a   1.000
_cell.length_b   1.000
_cell.length_c   1.000
_cell.angle_alpha   90.00
_cell.angle_beta   90.00
_cell.angle_gamma   90.00
#
_symmetry.space_group_name_H-M   'P 1'
#
loop_
_entity.id
_entity.type
_entity.pdbx_description
1 polymer ?
#
loop_
_entity_poly.entity_id
_entity_poly.type
_entity_poly.pdbx_seq_one_letter_code
_entity_poly.pdbx_strand_id
1 'polypeptide(L)'
;MRIGLGRAKGMVAFCTSEYGAYTGAGYETFHELEYAHDNNLYIFPIRLCEQWPPAPQNNERGTFQNRLVFKNGLVFVDDRQMNNAEGAADQIADSVTSSGIFAN
;
A
#
# COMPACT_ATOMS: atom_id res chain seq x y z
N MET A 1 15.31 2.54 -7.73
CA MET A 1 13.84 2.46 -7.53
C MET A 1 13.22 3.85 -7.35
N ARG A 2 13.46 4.81 -8.26
CA ARG A 2 12.96 6.21 -8.13
C ARG A 2 12.15 6.70 -9.33
N ILE A 3 12.24 6.04 -10.48
CA ILE A 3 11.58 6.49 -11.73
C ILE A 3 10.08 6.10 -11.77
N GLY A 4 9.70 4.95 -11.20
CA GLY A 4 8.31 4.49 -11.20
C GLY A 4 7.38 5.34 -10.33
N LEU A 5 7.80 5.64 -9.09
CA LEU A 5 7.03 6.44 -8.13
C LEU A 5 6.99 7.95 -8.48
N GLY A 6 8.00 8.45 -9.19
CA GLY A 6 8.11 9.87 -9.56
C GLY A 6 7.04 10.38 -10.54
N ARG A 7 6.29 9.49 -11.20
CA ARG A 7 5.17 9.82 -12.10
C ARG A 7 3.87 9.09 -11.76
N ALA A 8 3.86 8.30 -10.68
CA ALA A 8 2.70 7.53 -10.29
C ALA A 8 1.62 8.45 -9.74
N LYS A 9 0.36 8.25 -10.16
CA LYS A 9 -0.81 8.91 -9.56
C LYS A 9 -1.36 8.13 -8.34
N GLY A 10 -0.89 6.90 -8.14
CA GLY A 10 -1.23 6.05 -7.01
C GLY A 10 -0.33 4.82 -6.92
N MET A 11 -0.39 4.12 -5.79
CA MET A 11 0.41 2.95 -5.46
C MET A 11 -0.49 1.82 -4.97
N VAL A 12 -0.33 0.64 -5.55
CA VAL A 12 -0.95 -0.60 -5.03
C VAL A 12 0.03 -1.24 -4.05
N ALA A 13 -0.41 -1.46 -2.82
CA ALA A 13 0.43 -1.99 -1.74
C ALA A 13 0.01 -3.43 -1.39
N PHE A 14 0.85 -4.42 -1.72
CA PHE A 14 0.61 -5.83 -1.40
C PHE A 14 1.07 -6.14 0.03
N CYS A 15 0.16 -5.96 0.97
CA CYS A 15 0.42 -5.93 2.40
C CYS A 15 0.53 -7.34 3.00
N THR A 16 1.71 -7.95 2.90
CA THR A 16 2.13 -9.13 3.66
C THR A 16 2.46 -8.76 5.12
N SER A 17 2.74 -9.74 5.98
CA SER A 17 3.01 -9.49 7.42
C SER A 17 4.21 -8.57 7.67
N GLU A 18 5.22 -8.65 6.80
CA GLU A 18 6.46 -7.86 6.89
C GLU A 18 6.43 -6.58 6.04
N TYR A 19 5.29 -6.24 5.43
CA TYR A 19 5.18 -5.06 4.58
C TYR A 19 5.38 -3.77 5.39
N GLY A 20 6.18 -2.84 4.87
CA GLY A 20 6.55 -1.61 5.58
C GLY A 20 7.65 -1.80 6.64
N ALA A 21 8.35 -2.93 6.69
CA ALA A 21 9.47 -3.11 7.60
C ALA A 21 10.65 -2.18 7.23
N TYR A 22 11.16 -1.42 8.20
CA TYR A 22 12.43 -0.69 8.08
C TYR A 22 13.61 -1.63 8.34
N THR A 23 14.44 -1.89 7.33
CA THR A 23 15.59 -2.79 7.44
C THR A 23 16.94 -2.07 7.38
N GLY A 24 16.93 -0.77 7.02
CA GLY A 24 18.14 0.03 6.89
C GLY A 24 18.89 -0.20 5.57
N ALA A 25 18.32 -0.98 4.65
CA ALA A 25 18.90 -1.27 3.35
C ALA A 25 18.71 -0.11 2.34
N GLY A 26 17.74 0.79 2.60
CA GLY A 26 17.45 1.97 1.79
C GLY A 26 16.56 1.73 0.57
N TYR A 27 16.04 0.51 0.40
CA TYR A 27 15.16 0.11 -0.70
C TYR A 27 13.96 -0.74 -0.25
N GLU A 28 13.67 -0.76 1.05
CA GLU A 28 12.51 -1.45 1.61
C GLU A 28 11.18 -0.75 1.31
N THR A 29 10.09 -1.51 1.37
CA THR A 29 8.70 -1.03 1.23
C THR A 29 8.34 0.07 2.23
N PHE A 30 9.09 0.17 3.34
CA PHE A 30 9.02 1.31 4.26
C PHE A 30 9.20 2.65 3.53
N HIS A 31 10.25 2.80 2.72
CA HIS A 31 10.54 4.07 2.04
C HIS A 31 9.58 4.36 0.87
N GLU A 32 9.02 3.32 0.25
CA GLU A 32 7.99 3.47 -0.78
C GLU A 32 6.70 4.03 -0.19
N LEU A 33 6.29 3.51 0.98
CA LEU A 33 5.16 4.01 1.76
C LEU A 33 5.39 5.44 2.26
N GLU A 34 6.59 5.74 2.77
CA GLU A 34 7.00 7.08 3.22
C GLU A 34 6.85 8.07 2.06
N TYR A 35 7.41 7.75 0.89
CA TYR A 35 7.28 8.59 -0.31
C TYR A 35 5.83 8.76 -0.77
N ALA A 36 5.06 7.67 -0.84
CA ALA A 36 3.69 7.72 -1.31
C ALA A 36 2.81 8.60 -0.39
N HIS A 37 2.99 8.47 0.91
CA HIS A 37 2.32 9.30 1.90
C HIS A 37 2.72 10.78 1.76
N ASP A 38 4.02 11.08 1.72
CA ASP A 38 4.52 12.45 1.68
C ASP A 38 4.17 13.20 0.38
N ASN A 39 3.98 12.46 -0.71
CA ASN A 39 3.55 13.00 -2.00
C ASN A 39 2.03 12.94 -2.21
N ASN A 40 1.26 12.59 -1.18
CA ASN A 40 -0.20 12.41 -1.24
C ASN A 40 -0.64 11.51 -2.41
N LEU A 41 0.13 10.47 -2.71
CA LEU A 41 -0.27 9.46 -3.68
C LEU A 41 -1.45 8.67 -3.13
N TYR A 42 -2.37 8.30 -4.01
CA TYR A 42 -3.45 7.38 -3.65
C TYR A 42 -2.88 6.00 -3.35
N ILE A 43 -3.11 5.48 -2.14
CA ILE A 43 -2.63 4.16 -1.73
C ILE A 43 -3.80 3.19 -1.70
N PHE A 44 -3.66 2.10 -2.46
CA PHE A 44 -4.63 1.01 -2.58
C PHE A 44 -4.08 -0.24 -1.87
N PRO A 45 -4.34 -0.40 -0.57
CA PRO A 45 -3.90 -1.56 0.18
C PRO A 45 -4.62 -2.87 -0.23
N ILE A 46 -3.83 -3.90 -0.51
CA ILE A 46 -4.27 -5.30 -0.69
C ILE A 46 -3.79 -6.10 0.52
N ARG A 47 -4.70 -6.52 1.39
CA ARG A 47 -4.37 -7.30 2.57
C ARG A 47 -4.06 -8.75 2.19
N LEU A 48 -2.82 -9.15 2.46
CA LEU A 48 -2.32 -10.52 2.29
C LEU A 48 -1.89 -11.14 3.64
N CYS A 49 -2.26 -10.53 4.77
CA CYS A 49 -1.90 -11.00 6.10
C CYS A 49 -3.06 -10.91 7.10
N GLU A 50 -2.99 -11.71 8.16
CA GLU A 50 -4.05 -11.75 9.19
C GLU A 50 -4.09 -10.49 10.06
N GLN A 51 -2.93 -9.89 10.36
CA GLN A 51 -2.87 -8.68 11.16
C GLN A 51 -3.06 -7.44 10.27
N TRP A 52 -3.98 -6.54 10.64
CA TRP A 52 -4.23 -5.30 9.90
C TRP A 52 -4.19 -4.04 10.77
N PRO A 53 -3.50 -2.97 10.34
CA PRO A 53 -2.52 -2.94 9.24
C PRO A 53 -1.31 -3.86 9.52
N PRO A 54 -0.45 -4.15 8.53
CA PRO A 54 0.73 -4.96 8.76
C PRO A 54 1.58 -4.40 9.91
N ALA A 55 2.02 -5.28 10.79
CA ALA A 55 2.88 -4.96 11.92
C ALA A 55 4.12 -5.86 11.87
N PRO A 56 5.15 -5.48 11.10
CA PRO A 56 6.34 -6.31 10.93
C PRO A 56 7.03 -6.54 12.27
N GLN A 57 7.52 -7.76 12.48
CA GLN A 57 8.05 -8.15 13.78
C GLN A 57 9.32 -7.35 14.12
N ASN A 58 9.44 -6.94 15.39
CA ASN A 58 10.56 -6.12 15.88
C ASN A 58 10.78 -4.82 15.08
N ASN A 59 9.74 -4.30 14.42
CA ASN A 59 9.82 -3.13 13.55
C ASN A 59 8.86 -2.03 14.01
N GLU A 60 9.18 -1.38 15.13
CA GLU A 60 8.33 -0.33 15.70
C GLU A 60 8.08 0.83 14.71
N ARG A 61 9.12 1.23 13.97
CA ARG A 61 9.05 2.30 12.98
C ARG A 61 8.09 1.95 11.84
N GLY A 62 8.25 0.77 11.24
CA GLY A 62 7.35 0.28 10.20
C GLY A 62 5.92 0.12 10.68
N THR A 63 5.76 -0.44 11.89
CA THR A 63 4.44 -0.62 12.53
C THR A 63 3.72 0.72 12.77
N PHE A 64 4.45 1.76 13.18
CA PHE A 64 3.87 3.09 13.39
C PHE A 64 3.49 3.75 12.07
N GLN A 65 4.39 3.71 11.07
CA GLN A 65 4.11 4.24 9.73
C GLN A 65 2.88 3.58 9.12
N ASN A 66 2.82 2.24 9.12
CA ASN A 66 1.71 1.50 8.54
C ASN A 66 0.37 1.90 9.17
N ARG A 67 0.33 2.15 10.49
CA ARG A 67 -0.87 2.66 11.18
C ARG A 67 -1.30 4.04 10.70
N LEU A 68 -0.37 4.92 10.36
CA LEU A 68 -0.69 6.24 9.82
C LEU A 68 -1.12 6.17 8.36
N VAL A 69 -0.33 5.49 7.53
CA VAL A 69 -0.51 5.45 6.07
C VAL A 69 -1.79 4.70 5.68
N PHE A 70 -2.03 3.53 6.26
CA PHE A 70 -3.18 2.70 5.88
C PHE A 70 -4.51 3.12 6.53
N LYS A 71 -4.50 4.07 7.48
CA LYS A 71 -5.74 4.68 7.99
C LYS A 71 -6.42 5.54 6.91
N ASN A 72 -5.65 6.08 5.98
CA ASN A 72 -6.11 6.96 4.90
C ASN A 72 -6.29 6.22 3.56
N GLY A 73 -6.10 4.90 3.52
CA GLY A 73 -6.28 4.10 2.31
C GLY A 73 -7.74 4.12 1.86
N LEU A 74 -7.99 4.58 0.64
CA LEU A 74 -9.35 4.76 0.09
C LEU A 74 -10.07 3.44 -0.20
N VAL A 75 -9.32 2.35 -0.42
CA VAL A 75 -9.85 1.06 -0.86
C VAL A 75 -9.06 -0.05 -0.19
N PHE A 76 -9.74 -0.82 0.64
CA PHE A 76 -9.18 -2.00 1.29
C PHE A 76 -9.68 -3.25 0.57
N VAL A 77 -8.77 -3.99 -0.06
CA VAL A 77 -9.07 -5.29 -0.66
C VAL A 77 -8.53 -6.39 0.25
N ASP A 78 -9.40 -7.31 0.70
CA ASP A 78 -8.98 -8.49 1.45
C ASP A 78 -8.80 -9.67 0.50
N ASP A 79 -7.55 -10.03 0.19
CA ASP A 79 -7.20 -11.21 -0.60
C ASP A 79 -6.16 -12.07 0.12
N ARG A 80 -6.40 -12.36 1.40
CA ARG A 80 -5.52 -13.19 2.25
C ARG A 80 -5.18 -14.56 1.65
N GLN A 81 -5.97 -15.06 0.72
CA GLN A 81 -5.76 -16.35 0.07
C GLN A 81 -5.11 -16.24 -1.32
N MET A 82 -4.90 -15.03 -1.85
CA MET A 82 -4.41 -14.78 -3.23
C MET A 82 -5.18 -15.55 -4.32
N ASN A 83 -6.44 -15.88 -4.05
CA ASN A 83 -7.23 -16.75 -4.93
C ASN A 83 -8.09 -15.96 -5.92
N ASN A 84 -8.13 -14.63 -5.80
CA ASN A 84 -8.97 -13.78 -6.63
C ASN A 84 -8.26 -12.48 -7.04
N ALA A 85 -7.11 -12.63 -7.69
CA ALA A 85 -6.34 -11.50 -8.20
C ALA A 85 -7.13 -10.65 -9.22
N GLU A 86 -7.97 -11.28 -10.05
CA GLU A 86 -8.84 -10.57 -11.01
C GLU A 86 -9.87 -9.70 -10.29
N GLY A 87 -10.59 -10.24 -9.29
CA GLY A 87 -11.54 -9.44 -8.52
C GLY A 87 -10.88 -8.32 -7.70
N ALA A 88 -9.64 -8.52 -7.22
CA ALA A 88 -8.87 -7.47 -6.59
C ALA A 88 -8.53 -6.35 -7.59
N ALA A 89 -8.15 -6.70 -8.82
CA ALA A 89 -7.87 -5.73 -9.87
C ALA A 89 -9.12 -4.92 -10.27
N ASP A 90 -10.28 -5.59 -10.38
CA ASP A 90 -11.55 -4.93 -10.68
C ASP A 90 -11.95 -3.92 -9.60
N GLN A 91 -11.82 -4.27 -8.31
CA GLN A 91 -12.12 -3.34 -7.21
C GLN A 91 -11.21 -2.10 -7.21
N ILE A 92 -9.93 -2.27 -7.57
CA ILE A 92 -9.01 -1.14 -7.74
C ILE A 92 -9.47 -0.30 -8.93
N ALA A 93 -9.77 -0.91 -10.07
CA ALA A 93 -10.20 -0.21 -11.28
C ALA A 93 -11.51 0.58 -11.06
N ASP A 94 -12.48 -0.02 -10.38
CA ASP A 94 -13.75 0.63 -10.03
C ASP A 94 -13.55 1.81 -9.10
N SER A 95 -12.68 1.66 -8.10
CA SER A 95 -12.40 2.73 -7.14
C SER A 95 -11.65 3.89 -7.79
N VAL A 96 -10.73 3.57 -8.69
CA VAL A 96 -9.99 4.53 -9.52
C VAL A 96 -10.96 5.33 -10.41
N THR A 97 -11.92 4.64 -11.04
CA THR A 97 -12.89 5.25 -11.96
C THR A 97 -13.92 6.09 -11.21
N SER A 98 -14.47 5.56 -10.12
CA SER A 98 -15.51 6.22 -9.30
C SER A 98 -14.99 7.46 -8.57
N SER A 99 -13.71 7.47 -8.20
CA SER A 99 -13.11 8.58 -7.46
C SER A 99 -12.54 9.68 -8.38
N GLY A 100 -12.59 9.50 -9.71
CA GLY A 100 -12.04 10.46 -10.68
C GLY A 100 -10.53 10.67 -10.58
N ILE A 101 -9.81 9.78 -9.89
CA ILE A 101 -8.39 9.93 -9.51
C ILE A 101 -7.48 10.11 -10.74
N PHE A 102 -7.87 9.53 -11.87
CA PHE A 102 -7.11 9.55 -13.12
C PHE A 102 -7.79 10.38 -14.23
N ALA A 103 -8.92 11.02 -13.94
CA ALA A 103 -9.62 11.90 -14.87
C ALA A 103 -8.90 13.25 -14.95
N ASN A 104 -7.69 13.26 -15.53
CA ASN A 104 -6.94 14.42 -16.03
C ASN A 104 -5.72 13.94 -16.83
#